data_AF-A0A7S2MUN9-F1
#
_entry.id   AF-A0A7S2MUN9-F1
#
_cell.length_a   1.000
_cell.length_b   1.000
_cell.length_c   1.000
_cell.angle_alpha   90.00
_cell.angle_beta   90.00
_cell.angle_gamma   90.00
#
_symmetry.space_group_name_H-M   'P 1'
#
loop_
_entity.id
_entity.type
_entity.pdbx_description
1 polymer ?
#
loop_
_entity_poly.entity_id
_entity_poly.type
_entity_poly.pdbx_seq_one_letter_code
_entity_poly.pdbx_strand_id
1 'polypeptide(L)'
;LGSSWYYVWPLVVAFFMLVPIAIVFLATLSLTVAIANQSSLLTAALLSPVIYLLCGFGLCLVLILCKWIVIGEQKPHTIAKLWSSYYCRTNYVRLLQFFCIPLFLDFIAGSALYNMLFRFLGANIGKGAIILSTDVTDHDLLRVGDGAVIEERAIIHPMWYMDERLKTDIVTISGDSILRENCVVLGGGKATEGREYPCSALIMT
;
A
#
# COMPACT_ATOMS: atom_id res chain seq x y z
N LEU A 1 13.76 7.25 31.26
CA LEU A 1 14.17 5.83 31.18
C LEU A 1 13.78 5.29 29.82
N GLY A 2 14.76 5.19 28.92
CA GLY A 2 14.57 4.69 27.56
C GLY A 2 14.30 3.20 27.58
N SER A 3 13.06 2.83 27.29
CA SER A 3 12.64 1.43 27.16
C SER A 3 13.41 0.77 26.01
N SER A 4 14.12 -0.33 26.26
CA SER A 4 14.84 -1.11 25.23
C SER A 4 13.94 -1.53 24.05
N TRP A 5 12.62 -1.46 24.24
CA TRP A 5 11.58 -1.68 23.25
C TRP A 5 11.77 -0.92 21.94
N TYR A 6 12.36 0.29 21.96
CA TYR A 6 12.60 1.08 20.74
C TYR A 6 13.56 0.40 19.75
N TYR A 7 14.54 -0.36 20.24
CA TYR A 7 15.52 -1.06 19.39
C TYR A 7 15.04 -2.45 18.99
N VAL A 8 14.23 -3.10 19.84
CA VAL A 8 13.71 -4.45 19.58
C VAL A 8 12.53 -4.41 18.61
N TRP A 9 11.73 -3.35 18.64
CA TRP A 9 10.53 -3.23 17.81
C TRP A 9 10.82 -3.32 16.29
N PRO A 10 11.81 -2.60 15.72
CA PRO A 10 12.16 -2.75 14.30
C PRO A 10 12.60 -4.17 13.92
N LEU A 11 13.32 -4.87 14.80
CA LEU A 11 13.76 -6.24 14.56
C LEU A 11 12.59 -7.23 14.57
N VAL A 12 11.66 -7.08 15.51
CA VAL A 12 10.44 -7.89 15.57
C VAL A 12 9.59 -7.64 14.33
N VAL A 13 9.44 -6.39 13.92
CA VAL A 13 8.72 -6.01 12.70
C VAL A 13 9.38 -6.63 11.47
N ALA A 14 10.71 -6.51 11.32
CA ALA A 14 11.44 -7.12 10.21
C ALA A 14 11.28 -8.64 10.18
N PHE A 15 11.32 -9.31 11.33
CA PHE A 15 11.10 -10.75 11.43
C PHE A 15 9.68 -11.15 10.98
N PHE A 16 8.65 -10.51 11.54
CA PHE A 16 7.26 -10.79 11.18
C PHE A 16 6.92 -10.42 9.73
N MET A 17 7.70 -9.55 9.09
CA MET A 17 7.57 -9.19 7.66
C MET A 17 8.28 -10.17 6.73
N LEU A 18 9.50 -10.57 7.07
CA LEU A 18 10.27 -11.50 6.26
C LEU A 18 9.59 -12.87 6.18
N VAL A 19 8.89 -13.28 7.24
CA VAL A 19 8.19 -14.56 7.30
C VAL A 19 7.13 -14.72 6.19
N PRO A 20 6.09 -13.87 6.05
CA PRO A 20 5.09 -14.02 4.98
C PRO A 20 5.70 -13.89 3.58
N ILE A 21 6.68 -13.00 3.40
CA ILE A 21 7.38 -12.84 2.12
C ILE A 21 8.18 -14.11 1.77
N ALA A 22 8.95 -14.62 2.73
CA ALA A 22 9.72 -15.86 2.56
C ALA A 22 8.81 -17.06 2.35
N ILE A 23 7.65 -17.13 3.01
CA ILE A 23 6.66 -18.18 2.80
C ILE A 23 6.14 -18.14 1.36
N VAL A 24 5.75 -16.96 0.84
CA VAL A 24 5.27 -16.84 -0.54
C VAL A 24 6.38 -17.20 -1.53
N PHE A 25 7.61 -16.71 -1.31
CA PHE A 25 8.76 -17.03 -2.16
C PHE A 25 9.09 -18.52 -2.15
N LEU A 26 9.21 -19.15 -0.97
CA LEU A 26 9.48 -20.58 -0.84
C LEU A 26 8.32 -21.44 -1.38
N ALA A 27 7.07 -20.98 -1.24
CA ALA A 27 5.92 -21.65 -1.83
C ALA A 27 5.98 -21.61 -3.37
N THR A 28 6.30 -20.46 -3.97
CA THR A 28 6.48 -20.37 -5.44
C THR A 28 7.61 -21.28 -5.94
N LEU A 29 8.74 -21.29 -5.23
CA LEU A 29 9.92 -22.07 -5.60
C LEU A 29 9.68 -23.57 -5.43
N SER A 30 9.06 -23.99 -4.32
CA SER A 30 8.72 -25.41 -4.10
C SER A 30 7.68 -25.91 -5.10
N LEU A 31 6.66 -25.12 -5.44
CA LEU A 31 5.64 -25.50 -6.41
C LEU A 31 6.21 -25.64 -7.83
N THR A 32 7.07 -24.71 -8.26
CA THR A 32 7.72 -24.77 -9.57
C THR A 32 8.66 -25.97 -9.68
N VAL A 33 9.46 -26.25 -8.63
CA VAL A 33 10.34 -27.44 -8.58
C VAL A 33 9.53 -28.74 -8.55
N ALA A 34 8.42 -28.80 -7.81
CA ALA A 34 7.56 -29.98 -7.77
C ALA A 34 6.96 -30.29 -9.14
N ILE A 35 6.52 -29.26 -9.88
CA ILE A 35 6.02 -29.40 -11.25
C ILE A 35 7.14 -29.83 -12.21
N ALA A 36 8.35 -29.26 -12.06
CA ALA A 36 9.51 -29.63 -12.86
C ALA A 36 10.02 -31.06 -12.61
N ASN A 37 9.79 -31.62 -11.42
CA ASN A 37 10.16 -33.00 -11.11
C ASN A 37 9.16 -34.03 -11.66
N GLN A 38 7.88 -33.66 -11.80
CA GLN A 38 6.84 -34.55 -12.35
C GLN A 38 6.65 -34.41 -13.87
N SER A 39 7.06 -33.28 -14.46
CA SER A 39 6.86 -32.95 -15.87
C SER A 39 8.16 -32.47 -16.53
N SER A 40 8.14 -32.21 -17.83
CA SER A 40 9.31 -31.64 -18.52
C SER A 40 9.65 -30.24 -17.99
N LEU A 41 10.91 -29.82 -18.11
CA LEU A 41 11.32 -28.45 -17.73
C LEU A 41 10.53 -27.35 -18.48
N LEU A 42 10.07 -27.68 -19.68
CA LEU A 42 9.30 -26.80 -20.57
C LEU A 42 7.89 -26.51 -20.02
N THR A 43 7.22 -27.49 -19.42
CA THR A 43 5.91 -27.31 -18.81
C THR A 43 5.99 -26.46 -17.54
N ALA A 44 7.04 -26.63 -16.74
CA ALA A 44 7.29 -25.78 -15.57
C ALA A 44 7.55 -24.31 -15.97
N ALA A 45 8.31 -24.07 -17.05
CA ALA A 45 8.56 -22.74 -17.56
C ALA A 45 7.27 -22.05 -18.04
N LEU A 46 6.41 -22.76 -18.78
CA LEU A 46 5.13 -22.23 -19.27
C LEU A 46 4.13 -21.91 -18.15
N LEU A 47 4.14 -22.69 -17.05
CA LEU A 47 3.26 -22.49 -15.90
C LEU A 47 3.76 -21.42 -14.91
N SER A 48 5.05 -21.07 -14.96
CA SER A 48 5.66 -20.10 -14.05
C SER A 48 4.94 -18.74 -13.93
N PRO A 49 4.49 -18.07 -15.02
CA PRO A 49 3.77 -16.80 -14.89
C PRO A 49 2.41 -16.96 -14.20
N VAL A 50 1.73 -18.09 -14.40
CA VAL A 50 0.43 -18.37 -13.76
C VAL A 50 0.62 -18.57 -12.25
N ILE A 51 1.66 -19.29 -11.85
CA ILE A 51 2.02 -19.50 -10.44
C ILE A 51 2.36 -18.16 -9.79
N TYR A 52 3.13 -17.32 -10.47
CA TYR A 52 3.50 -15.99 -9.98
C TYR A 52 2.26 -15.11 -9.77
N LEU A 53 1.33 -15.08 -10.72
CA LEU A 53 0.06 -14.36 -10.58
C LEU A 53 -0.75 -14.85 -9.37
N LEU A 54 -0.91 -16.16 -9.21
CA LEU A 54 -1.65 -16.75 -8.08
C LEU A 54 -1.02 -16.38 -6.74
N CYS A 55 0.31 -16.41 -6.64
CA CYS A 55 1.02 -16.01 -5.44
C CYS A 55 0.94 -14.50 -5.18
N GLY A 56 0.92 -13.68 -6.22
CA GLY A 56 0.66 -12.24 -6.13
C GLY A 56 -0.72 -11.92 -5.56
N PHE A 57 -1.76 -12.59 -6.06
CA PHE A 57 -3.11 -12.48 -5.47
C PHE A 57 -3.15 -12.96 -4.02
N GLY A 58 -2.45 -14.04 -3.69
CA GLY A 58 -2.28 -14.51 -2.32
C GLY A 58 -1.64 -13.47 -1.41
N LEU A 59 -0.59 -12.79 -1.89
CA LEU A 59 0.09 -11.70 -1.18
C LEU A 59 -0.84 -10.51 -0.93
N CYS A 60 -1.62 -10.09 -1.93
CA CYS A 60 -2.67 -9.07 -1.77
C CYS A 60 -3.69 -9.46 -0.72
N LEU A 61 -4.12 -10.72 -0.69
CA LEU A 61 -5.08 -11.22 0.31
C LEU A 61 -4.49 -11.21 1.71
N VAL A 62 -3.22 -11.61 1.88
CA VAL A 62 -2.50 -11.49 3.16
C VAL A 62 -2.41 -10.03 3.60
N LEU A 63 -2.08 -9.11 2.68
CA LEU A 63 -2.03 -7.68 2.99
C LEU A 63 -3.39 -7.15 3.48
N ILE A 64 -4.48 -7.48 2.80
CA ILE A 64 -5.85 -7.11 3.19
C ILE A 64 -6.16 -7.67 4.59
N LEU A 65 -5.97 -8.97 4.81
CA LEU A 65 -6.25 -9.61 6.10
C LEU A 65 -5.40 -9.02 7.23
N CYS A 66 -4.10 -8.85 7.01
CA CYS A 66 -3.21 -8.23 7.98
C CYS A 66 -3.67 -6.82 8.34
N LYS A 67 -4.08 -6.00 7.36
CA LYS A 67 -4.59 -4.65 7.61
C LYS A 67 -5.80 -4.69 8.54
N TRP A 68 -6.80 -5.51 8.22
CA TRP A 68 -8.05 -5.58 8.98
C TRP A 68 -7.87 -6.21 10.37
N ILE A 69 -6.96 -7.17 10.53
CA ILE A 69 -6.66 -7.80 11.83
C ILE A 69 -5.83 -6.89 12.74
N VAL A 70 -4.82 -6.21 12.19
CA VAL A 70 -3.84 -5.45 12.99
C VAL A 70 -4.34 -4.05 13.32
N ILE A 71 -4.93 -3.35 12.34
CA ILE A 71 -5.36 -1.96 12.47
C ILE A 71 -6.89 -1.86 12.58
N GLY A 72 -7.61 -2.63 11.76
CA GLY A 72 -9.05 -2.46 11.57
C GLY A 72 -9.34 -1.26 10.67
N GLU A 73 -10.38 -0.48 11.02
CA GLU A 73 -10.74 0.76 10.33
C GLU A 73 -10.01 1.96 10.96
N GLN A 74 -9.23 2.68 10.15
CA GLN A 74 -8.57 3.91 10.60
C GLN A 74 -9.54 5.07 10.66
N LYS A 75 -9.61 5.74 11.81
CA LYS A 75 -10.45 6.92 12.00
C LYS A 75 -9.73 8.20 11.55
N PRO A 76 -10.44 9.13 10.88
CA PRO A 76 -9.88 10.43 10.53
C PRO A 76 -9.70 11.30 11.78
N HIS A 77 -8.84 12.32 11.70
CA HIS A 77 -8.51 13.25 12.78
C HIS A 77 -7.92 12.59 14.03
N THR A 78 -7.23 11.45 13.87
CA THR A 78 -6.61 10.76 15.00
C THR A 78 -5.28 11.41 15.33
N ILE A 79 -5.07 11.73 16.61
CA ILE A 79 -3.79 12.22 17.13
C ILE A 79 -3.20 11.15 18.05
N ALA A 80 -2.10 10.52 17.62
CA ALA A 80 -1.39 9.51 18.41
C ALA A 80 0.03 9.97 18.74
N LYS A 81 0.61 9.49 19.85
CA LYS A 81 2.03 9.72 20.16
C LYS A 81 2.92 8.89 19.25
N LEU A 82 4.10 9.40 18.92
CA LEU A 82 5.14 8.61 18.27
C LEU A 82 5.46 7.38 19.14
N TRP A 83 5.65 6.21 18.51
CA TRP A 83 5.85 4.92 19.18
C TRP A 83 4.68 4.40 20.04
N SER A 84 3.49 5.00 19.91
CA SER A 84 2.26 4.40 20.41
C SER A 84 2.00 3.03 19.75
N SER A 85 1.23 2.15 20.42
CA SER A 85 0.74 0.92 19.81
C SER A 85 0.03 1.18 18.46
N TYR A 86 -0.69 2.30 18.34
CA TYR A 86 -1.33 2.70 17.08
C TYR A 86 -0.31 3.00 15.98
N TYR A 87 0.74 3.77 16.29
CA TYR A 87 1.84 4.05 15.36
C TYR A 87 2.51 2.75 14.90
N CYS A 88 2.81 1.87 15.84
CA CYS A 88 3.48 0.61 15.57
C CYS A 88 2.67 -0.32 14.66
N ARG A 89 1.35 -0.43 14.88
CA ARG A 89 0.41 -1.22 14.05
C ARG A 89 0.27 -0.65 12.64
N THR A 90 0.11 0.66 12.53
CA THR A 90 -0.03 1.35 11.23
C THR A 90 1.24 1.28 10.40
N ASN A 91 2.39 1.50 11.04
CA ASN A 91 3.69 1.36 10.39
C ASN A 91 3.97 -0.08 9.94
N TYR A 92 3.53 -1.08 10.71
CA TYR A 92 3.65 -2.49 10.32
C TYR A 92 2.94 -2.79 8.98
N VAL A 93 1.70 -2.34 8.81
CA VAL A 93 0.96 -2.60 7.56
C VAL A 93 1.55 -1.82 6.38
N ARG A 94 2.02 -0.59 6.58
CA ARG A 94 2.70 0.18 5.52
C ARG A 94 3.98 -0.47 5.05
N LEU A 95 4.82 -0.91 5.97
CA LEU A 95 6.04 -1.59 5.64
C LEU A 95 5.74 -2.92 4.91
N LEU A 96 4.71 -3.67 5.34
CA LEU A 96 4.26 -4.86 4.62
C LEU A 96 3.86 -4.52 3.19
N GLN A 97 3.06 -3.48 2.99
CA GLN A 97 2.70 -2.98 1.67
C GLN A 97 3.93 -2.59 0.84
N PHE A 98 4.88 -1.84 1.42
CA PHE A 98 6.10 -1.40 0.76
C PHE A 98 6.90 -2.56 0.16
N PHE A 99 6.98 -3.70 0.87
CA PHE A 99 7.60 -4.90 0.32
C PHE A 99 6.76 -5.61 -0.74
N CYS A 100 5.43 -5.51 -0.65
CA CYS A 100 4.54 -6.07 -1.67
C CYS A 100 4.66 -5.31 -3.01
N ILE A 101 5.06 -4.02 -2.97
CA ILE A 101 5.19 -3.17 -4.17
C ILE A 101 6.02 -3.83 -5.28
N PRO A 102 7.32 -4.11 -5.08
CA PRO A 102 8.15 -4.72 -6.11
C PRO A 102 7.79 -6.18 -6.43
N LEU A 103 7.05 -6.85 -5.53
CA LEU A 103 6.70 -8.26 -5.69
C LEU A 103 5.44 -8.45 -6.54
N PHE A 104 4.49 -7.51 -6.53
CA PHE A 104 3.26 -7.65 -7.29
C PHE A 104 2.53 -6.36 -7.59
N LEU A 105 2.51 -5.37 -6.66
CA LEU A 105 1.68 -4.18 -6.89
C LEU A 105 2.15 -3.34 -8.09
N ASP A 106 3.44 -3.28 -8.39
CA ASP A 106 3.96 -2.58 -9.59
C ASP A 106 3.38 -3.16 -10.89
N PHE A 107 3.12 -4.48 -10.95
CA PHE A 107 2.56 -5.13 -12.14
C PHE A 107 1.09 -4.81 -12.37
N ILE A 108 0.34 -4.50 -11.30
CA ILE A 108 -1.08 -4.19 -11.38
C ILE A 108 -1.35 -2.68 -11.31
N ALA A 109 -0.35 -1.84 -11.04
CA ALA A 109 -0.49 -0.38 -10.99
C ALA A 109 -1.14 0.16 -12.28
N GLY A 110 -1.99 1.18 -12.15
CA GLY A 110 -2.78 1.74 -13.25
C GLY A 110 -3.95 0.89 -13.74
N SER A 111 -4.10 -0.36 -13.26
CA SER A 111 -5.20 -1.24 -13.67
C SER A 111 -6.43 -1.13 -12.77
N ALA A 112 -7.58 -1.61 -13.27
CA ALA A 112 -8.79 -1.72 -12.47
C ALA A 112 -8.64 -2.66 -11.25
N LEU A 113 -7.74 -3.65 -11.30
CA LEU A 113 -7.43 -4.54 -10.18
C LEU A 113 -6.78 -3.79 -9.02
N TYR A 114 -5.96 -2.78 -9.33
CA TYR A 114 -5.34 -1.93 -8.33
C TYR A 114 -6.36 -1.13 -7.53
N ASN A 115 -7.31 -0.51 -8.25
CA ASN A 115 -8.41 0.21 -7.63
C ASN A 115 -9.28 -0.71 -6.77
N MET A 116 -9.52 -1.95 -7.21
CA MET A 116 -10.25 -2.94 -6.41
C MET A 116 -9.51 -3.32 -5.13
N LEU A 117 -8.20 -3.56 -5.21
CA LEU A 117 -7.36 -3.84 -4.04
C LEU A 117 -7.43 -2.70 -3.02
N PHE A 118 -7.31 -1.47 -3.47
CA PHE A 118 -7.41 -0.30 -2.60
C PHE A 118 -8.80 -0.14 -1.98
N ARG A 119 -9.88 -0.45 -2.70
CA ARG A 119 -11.24 -0.51 -2.14
C ARG A 119 -11.35 -1.58 -1.06
N PHE A 120 -10.74 -2.76 -1.23
CA PHE A 120 -10.71 -3.80 -0.19
C PHE A 120 -9.87 -3.41 1.03
N LEU A 121 -8.85 -2.57 0.83
CA LEU A 121 -8.08 -1.97 1.91
C LEU A 121 -8.83 -0.84 2.63
N GLY A 122 -9.94 -0.36 2.04
CA GLY A 122 -10.89 0.60 2.62
C GLY A 122 -10.93 1.97 1.94
N ALA A 123 -10.20 2.18 0.85
CA ALA A 123 -10.27 3.42 0.08
C ALA A 123 -11.60 3.59 -0.64
N ASN A 124 -12.05 4.83 -0.75
CA ASN A 124 -13.17 5.18 -1.60
C ASN A 124 -12.65 5.69 -2.94
N ILE A 125 -12.69 4.85 -3.98
CA ILE A 125 -12.19 5.17 -5.31
C ILE A 125 -13.34 5.19 -6.29
N GLY A 126 -13.51 6.29 -7.02
CA GLY A 126 -14.50 6.49 -8.07
C GLY A 126 -14.33 5.55 -9.27
N LYS A 127 -15.29 5.62 -10.20
CA LYS A 127 -15.25 4.92 -11.48
C LYS A 127 -14.29 5.62 -12.43
N GLY A 128 -13.52 4.84 -13.19
CA GLY A 128 -12.60 5.38 -14.19
C GLY A 128 -11.36 6.09 -13.63
N ALA A 129 -11.16 6.11 -12.30
CA ALA A 129 -9.92 6.63 -11.71
C ALA A 129 -8.73 5.76 -12.13
N ILE A 130 -7.59 6.39 -12.44
CA ILE A 130 -6.36 5.72 -12.83
C ILE A 130 -5.29 6.11 -11.81
N ILE A 131 -4.78 5.13 -11.08
CA ILE A 131 -3.76 5.34 -10.06
C ILE A 131 -2.50 4.58 -10.48
N LEU A 132 -1.49 5.31 -10.94
CA LEU A 132 -0.19 4.75 -11.31
C LEU A 132 0.80 4.75 -10.14
N SER A 133 0.64 5.66 -9.19
CA SER A 133 1.54 5.70 -8.03
C SER A 133 1.34 4.52 -7.07
N THR A 134 2.45 3.98 -6.58
CA THR A 134 2.49 2.91 -5.58
C THR A 134 2.74 3.39 -4.14
N ASP A 135 3.18 4.65 -3.97
CA ASP A 135 3.37 5.30 -2.67
C ASP A 135 2.06 5.93 -2.14
N VAL A 136 1.06 5.06 -1.95
CA VAL A 136 -0.25 5.41 -1.39
C VAL A 136 -0.45 4.66 -0.09
N THR A 137 -0.66 5.37 1.02
CA THR A 137 -0.80 4.74 2.36
C THR A 137 -2.10 5.13 3.04
N ASP A 138 -2.45 4.44 4.13
CA ASP A 138 -3.67 4.66 4.92
C ASP A 138 -4.94 4.73 4.07
N HIS A 139 -5.15 3.69 3.26
CA HIS A 139 -6.22 3.61 2.27
C HIS A 139 -7.61 4.01 2.80
N ASP A 140 -7.94 3.70 4.07
CA ASP A 140 -9.20 4.08 4.71
C ASP A 140 -9.49 5.59 4.68
N LEU A 141 -8.45 6.41 4.65
CA LEU A 141 -8.53 7.86 4.67
C LEU A 141 -8.42 8.47 3.28
N LEU A 142 -8.35 7.64 2.24
CA LEU A 142 -8.24 8.07 0.86
C LEU A 142 -9.60 8.10 0.18
N ARG A 143 -9.92 9.26 -0.41
CA ARG A 143 -11.09 9.47 -1.25
C ARG A 143 -10.64 9.98 -2.61
N VAL A 144 -10.92 9.22 -3.66
CA VAL A 144 -10.60 9.56 -5.05
C VAL A 144 -11.90 9.62 -5.83
N GLY A 145 -12.15 10.74 -6.50
CA GLY A 145 -13.33 10.95 -7.33
C GLY A 145 -13.31 10.16 -8.64
N ASP A 146 -14.41 10.22 -9.38
CA ASP A 146 -14.53 9.60 -10.70
C ASP A 146 -13.57 10.26 -11.70
N GLY A 147 -12.95 9.48 -12.58
CA GLY A 147 -12.06 10.00 -13.63
C GLY A 147 -10.73 10.63 -13.17
N ALA A 148 -10.43 10.63 -11.87
CA ALA A 148 -9.17 11.20 -11.37
C ALA A 148 -7.94 10.39 -11.84
N VAL A 149 -6.87 11.10 -12.20
CA VAL A 149 -5.62 10.51 -12.67
C VAL A 149 -4.49 10.85 -11.69
N ILE A 150 -3.81 9.83 -11.19
CA ILE A 150 -2.67 9.97 -10.28
C ILE A 150 -1.46 9.36 -10.98
N GLU A 151 -0.54 10.21 -11.44
CA GLU A 151 0.68 9.81 -12.13
C GLU A 151 1.68 9.10 -11.20
N GLU A 152 2.72 8.53 -11.79
CA GLU A 152 3.76 7.80 -11.06
C GLU A 152 4.47 8.68 -10.02
N ARG A 153 4.99 8.07 -8.96
CA ARG A 153 5.78 8.74 -7.90
C ARG A 153 5.03 9.84 -7.14
N ALA A 154 3.71 9.96 -7.30
CA ALA A 154 2.91 10.82 -6.44
C ALA A 154 2.82 10.22 -5.03
N ILE A 155 3.22 10.95 -4.00
CA ILE A 155 3.24 10.46 -2.62
C ILE A 155 1.93 10.87 -1.94
N ILE A 156 1.13 9.90 -1.53
CA ILE A 156 -0.16 10.14 -0.88
C ILE A 156 -0.14 9.54 0.52
N HIS A 157 0.12 10.39 1.51
CA HIS A 157 0.25 10.00 2.91
C HIS A 157 -0.77 10.74 3.79
N PRO A 158 -1.95 10.16 4.02
CA PRO A 158 -2.97 10.71 4.93
C PRO A 158 -2.46 10.90 6.37
N MET A 159 -1.44 10.15 6.77
CA MET A 159 -0.73 10.32 8.02
C MET A 159 0.56 11.09 7.86
N TRP A 160 0.79 12.07 8.74
CA TRP A 160 2.00 12.86 8.78
C TRP A 160 2.44 13.15 10.23
N TYR A 161 3.68 13.60 10.38
CA TYR A 161 4.32 13.81 11.67
C TYR A 161 4.43 15.30 11.98
N MET A 162 3.96 15.71 13.16
CA MET A 162 4.07 17.07 13.68
C MET A 162 4.27 17.02 15.20
N ASP A 163 5.30 17.68 15.73
CA ASP A 163 5.51 17.87 17.17
C ASP A 163 5.44 16.57 18.00
N GLU A 164 6.20 15.54 17.60
CA GLU A 164 6.22 14.20 18.22
C GLU A 164 4.86 13.46 18.20
N ARG A 165 3.90 13.99 17.45
CA ARG A 165 2.57 13.43 17.29
C ARG A 165 2.34 13.04 15.83
N LEU A 166 1.65 11.94 15.72
CA LEU A 166 1.11 11.40 14.51
C LEU A 166 -0.28 11.99 14.30
N LYS A 167 -0.50 12.66 13.18
CA LYS A 167 -1.82 13.15 12.79
C LYS A 167 -2.28 12.42 11.55
N THR A 168 -3.50 11.92 11.57
CA THR A 168 -4.16 11.34 10.41
C THR A 168 -5.34 12.19 10.02
N ASP A 169 -5.49 12.45 8.72
CA ASP A 169 -6.67 13.13 8.20
C ASP A 169 -6.99 12.65 6.79
N ILE A 170 -8.21 12.88 6.34
CA ILE A 170 -8.71 12.43 5.05
C ILE A 170 -8.00 13.18 3.93
N VAL A 171 -7.54 12.43 2.93
CA VAL A 171 -7.08 12.99 1.66
C VAL A 171 -8.20 12.84 0.65
N THR A 172 -8.66 13.96 0.09
CA THR A 172 -9.72 13.96 -0.92
C THR A 172 -9.19 14.49 -2.24
N ILE A 173 -9.27 13.64 -3.26
CA ILE A 173 -8.94 13.95 -4.64
C ILE A 173 -10.25 14.03 -5.41
N SER A 174 -10.58 15.20 -5.92
CA SER A 174 -11.83 15.42 -6.65
C SER A 174 -11.85 14.68 -7.98
N GLY A 175 -13.04 14.50 -8.55
CA GLY A 175 -13.18 13.92 -9.89
C GLY A 175 -12.45 14.74 -10.95
N ASP A 176 -12.04 14.08 -12.03
CA ASP A 176 -11.36 14.70 -13.19
C ASP A 176 -10.13 15.56 -12.83
N SER A 177 -9.53 15.34 -11.66
CA SER A 177 -8.28 16.01 -11.26
C SER A 177 -7.07 15.17 -11.65
N ILE A 178 -5.98 15.85 -12.01
CA ILE A 178 -4.73 15.20 -12.41
C ILE A 178 -3.64 15.58 -11.42
N LEU A 179 -3.16 14.58 -10.68
CA LEU A 179 -1.97 14.68 -9.84
C LEU A 179 -0.77 14.26 -10.67
N ARG A 180 0.11 15.22 -10.98
CA ARG A 180 1.30 14.94 -11.78
C ARG A 180 2.40 14.24 -10.99
N GLU A 181 3.38 13.71 -11.71
CA GLU A 181 4.51 13.01 -11.15
C GLU A 181 5.20 13.80 -10.01
N ASN A 182 5.61 13.08 -8.96
CA ASN A 182 6.28 13.64 -7.78
C ASN A 182 5.47 14.68 -6.99
N CYS A 183 4.15 14.76 -7.18
CA CYS A 183 3.28 15.54 -6.29
C CYS A 183 3.19 14.86 -4.92
N VAL A 184 3.14 15.65 -3.84
CA VAL A 184 3.02 15.15 -2.47
C VAL A 184 1.73 15.66 -1.84
N VAL A 185 0.86 14.74 -1.43
CA VAL A 185 -0.42 15.03 -0.78
C VAL A 185 -0.41 14.42 0.62
N LEU A 186 -0.49 15.29 1.64
CA LEU A 186 -0.51 14.86 3.04
C LEU A 186 -1.91 14.99 3.64
N GLY A 187 -2.11 14.39 4.82
CA GLY A 187 -3.38 14.42 5.54
C GLY A 187 -3.99 15.82 5.64
N GLY A 188 -5.26 15.94 5.25
CA GLY A 188 -6.00 17.21 5.17
C GLY A 188 -5.98 17.83 3.78
N GLY A 189 -5.05 17.40 2.91
CA GLY A 189 -4.94 17.83 1.52
C GLY A 189 -6.21 17.54 0.72
N LYS A 190 -6.74 18.59 0.08
CA LYS A 190 -7.87 18.51 -0.85
C LYS A 190 -7.42 18.95 -2.24
N ALA A 191 -7.38 18.00 -3.17
CA ALA A 191 -7.20 18.32 -4.58
C ALA A 191 -8.57 18.74 -5.17
N THR A 192 -8.67 19.98 -5.63
CA THR A 192 -9.89 20.56 -6.20
C THR A 192 -10.14 20.05 -7.63
N GLU A 193 -11.41 19.92 -7.99
CA GLU A 193 -11.90 19.45 -9.28
C GLU A 193 -11.31 20.23 -10.47
N GLY A 194 -10.96 19.52 -11.55
CA GLY A 194 -10.50 20.11 -12.82
C GLY A 194 -9.16 20.85 -12.75
N ARG A 195 -8.39 20.72 -11.67
CA ARG A 195 -7.03 21.28 -11.59
C ARG A 195 -5.98 20.21 -11.85
N GLU A 196 -5.02 20.58 -12.69
CA GLU A 196 -3.74 19.90 -12.79
C GLU A 196 -2.80 20.45 -11.70
N TYR A 197 -2.31 19.57 -10.84
CA TYR A 197 -1.29 19.94 -9.87
C TYR A 197 0.08 19.77 -10.51
N PRO A 198 0.96 20.79 -10.48
CA PRO A 198 2.28 20.69 -11.09
C PRO A 198 3.16 19.67 -10.35
N CYS A 199 4.18 19.15 -11.04
CA CYS A 199 5.19 18.29 -10.43
C CYS A 199 5.79 18.97 -9.19
N SER A 200 6.02 18.21 -8.11
CA SER A 200 6.55 18.68 -6.81
C SER A 200 5.64 19.60 -5.97
N ALA A 201 4.34 19.72 -6.29
CA ALA A 201 3.41 20.43 -5.42
C ALA A 201 3.24 19.71 -4.07
N LEU A 202 3.33 20.47 -2.97
CA LEU A 202 2.99 20.00 -1.62
C LEU A 202 1.60 20.52 -1.27
N ILE A 203 0.63 19.61 -1.10
CA ILE A 203 -0.74 19.97 -0.72
C ILE A 203 -0.93 19.66 0.77
N MET A 204 -0.95 20.71 1.59
CA MET A 204 -1.36 20.69 3.00
C MET A 204 -2.34 21.85 3.23
N THR A 205 -3.43 21.59 3.97
CA THR A 205 -4.38 22.62 4.42
C THR A 205 -3.91 23.35 5.66
#